data_AF-A0A535YAH7-F1
#
_entry.id   AF-A0A535YAH7-F1
#
_cell.length_a   1.000
_cell.length_b   1.000
_cell.length_c   1.000
_cell.angle_alpha   90.00
_cell.angle_beta   90.00
_cell.angle_gamma   90.00
#
_symmetry.space_group_name_H-M   'P 1'
#
loop_
_entity.id
_entity.type
_entity.pdbx_description
1 polymer ?
#
loop_
_entity_poly.entity_id
_entity_poly.type
_entity_poly.pdbx_seq_one_letter_code
_entity_poly.pdbx_strand_id
1 'polypeptide(L)' 'MPQSAWSDKRERQYEHIKEGLMERGSDEDKAEEIAARTVNKERARHGEAREASRTSIHDLSPGRRGGLRSHRGSG' A
#
# COMPACT_ATOMS: atom_id res chain seq x y z
N MET A 1 -9.51 0.49 -12.65
CA MET A 1 -9.85 0.37 -11.21
C MET A 1 -11.18 1.07 -10.93
N PRO A 2 -12.19 0.43 -10.31
CA PRO A 2 -13.46 1.11 -10.03
C PRO A 2 -13.27 2.16 -8.92
N GLN A 3 -13.51 3.43 -9.27
CA GLN A 3 -13.22 4.63 -8.46
C GLN A 3 -14.15 4.84 -7.23
N SER A 4 -14.94 3.85 -6.82
CA SER A 4 -15.94 4.01 -5.74
C SER A 4 -15.61 3.28 -4.44
N ALA A 5 -14.43 2.64 -4.33
CA ALA A 5 -14.07 1.83 -3.17
C ALA A 5 -13.19 2.57 -2.14
N TRP A 6 -12.53 3.65 -2.53
CA TRP A 6 -11.51 4.35 -1.74
C TRP A 6 -11.93 5.80 -1.49
N SER A 7 -11.47 6.38 -0.38
CA SER A 7 -11.61 7.82 -0.14
C SER A 7 -10.52 8.59 -0.87
N ASP A 8 -10.72 9.88 -1.11
CA ASP A 8 -9.74 10.78 -1.76
C ASP A 8 -8.34 10.70 -1.12
N LYS A 9 -8.29 10.48 0.20
CA LYS A 9 -7.04 10.28 0.93
C LYS A 9 -6.31 9.01 0.49
N ARG A 10 -7.05 7.92 0.28
CA ARG A 10 -6.51 6.61 -0.11
C ARG A 10 -6.16 6.57 -1.59
N GLU A 11 -6.90 7.27 -2.43
CA GLU A 11 -6.56 7.47 -3.84
C GLU A 11 -5.24 8.23 -3.99
N ARG A 12 -5.07 9.37 -3.31
CA ARG A 12 -3.78 10.09 -3.33
C ARG A 12 -2.62 9.25 -2.79
N GLN A 13 -2.87 8.44 -1.77
CA GLN A 13 -1.85 7.54 -1.22
C GLN A 13 -1.46 6.45 -2.23
N TYR A 14 -2.43 5.92 -2.97
CA TYR A 14 -2.19 4.94 -4.02
C TYR A 14 -1.34 5.53 -5.14
N GLU A 15 -1.73 6.68 -5.69
CA GLU A 15 -0.98 7.32 -6.78
C GLU A 15 0.44 7.65 -6.34
N HIS A 16 0.61 8.22 -5.14
CA HIS A 16 1.94 8.53 -4.60
C HIS A 16 2.86 7.30 -4.49
N ILE A 17 2.32 6.14 -4.10
CA ILE A 17 3.10 4.91 -4.00
C ILE A 17 3.40 4.36 -5.40
N LYS A 18 2.42 4.38 -6.31
CA LYS A 18 2.56 3.91 -7.70
C LYS A 18 3.65 4.71 -8.41
N GLU A 19 3.53 6.03 -8.43
CA GLU A 19 4.49 6.95 -9.03
C GLU A 19 5.90 6.74 -8.46
N GLY A 20 6.04 6.71 -7.14
CA GLY A 20 7.34 6.49 -6.52
C GLY A 20 7.97 5.13 -6.85
N LEU A 21 7.18 4.08 -7.09
CA LEU A 21 7.68 2.77 -7.52
C LEU A 21 8.13 2.79 -8.99
N MET A 22 7.37 3.46 -9.84
CA MET A 22 7.72 3.65 -11.25
C MET A 22 9.01 4.48 -11.39
N GLU A 23 9.16 5.55 -10.61
CA GLU A 23 10.39 6.35 -10.55
C GLU A 23 11.62 5.54 -10.12
N ARG A 24 11.42 4.51 -9.30
CA ARG A 24 12.48 3.56 -8.89
C ARG A 24 12.72 2.43 -9.90
N GLY A 25 12.06 2.46 -11.06
CA GLY A 25 12.23 1.49 -12.14
C GLY A 25 11.37 0.23 -12.03
N SER A 26 10.29 0.25 -11.23
CA SER A 26 9.33 -0.85 -11.23
C SER A 26 8.38 -0.75 -12.42
N ASP A 27 8.02 -1.88 -13.01
CA ASP A 27 6.97 -1.95 -14.04
C ASP A 27 5.63 -1.41 -13.51
N GLU A 28 4.84 -0.79 -14.39
CA GLU A 28 3.58 -0.14 -14.03
C GLU A 28 2.61 -1.11 -13.32
N ASP A 29 2.41 -2.31 -13.88
CA ASP A 29 1.52 -3.33 -13.31
C ASP A 29 1.95 -3.73 -11.89
N LYS A 30 3.26 -3.86 -11.67
CA LYS A 30 3.83 -4.20 -10.38
C LYS A 30 3.71 -3.05 -9.39
N ALA A 31 3.91 -1.82 -9.85
CA ALA A 31 3.72 -0.62 -9.05
C ALA A 31 2.26 -0.49 -8.62
N GLU A 32 1.32 -0.76 -9.53
CA GLU A 32 -0.12 -0.77 -9.28
C GLU A 32 -0.52 -1.78 -8.20
N GLU A 33 -0.05 -3.02 -8.35
CA GLU A 33 -0.33 -4.10 -7.41
C GLU A 33 0.20 -3.78 -6.00
N ILE A 34 1.43 -3.27 -5.90
CA ILE A 34 2.05 -2.92 -4.63
C ILE A 34 1.33 -1.73 -3.98
N ALA A 35 0.97 -0.71 -4.76
CA ALA A 35 0.23 0.45 -4.27
C ALA A 35 -1.14 0.03 -3.72
N ALA A 36 -1.91 -0.75 -4.48
CA ALA A 36 -3.22 -1.26 -4.06
C ALA A 36 -3.13 -2.11 -2.79
N ARG A 37 -2.16 -3.03 -2.70
CA ARG A 37 -1.96 -3.86 -1.49
C ARG A 37 -1.58 -3.03 -0.27
N THR A 38 -0.76 -2.01 -0.46
CA THR A 38 -0.32 -1.14 0.64
C THR A 38 -1.49 -0.33 1.18
N VAL A 39 -2.28 0.26 0.30
CA VAL A 39 -3.49 1.03 0.66
C VAL A 39 -4.53 0.14 1.32
N ASN A 40 -4.79 -1.06 0.80
CA ASN A 40 -5.75 -1.98 1.42
C ASN A 40 -5.35 -2.40 2.85
N LYS A 41 -4.06 -2.60 3.13
CA LYS A 41 -3.58 -2.88 4.49
C LYS A 41 -3.75 -1.68 5.42
N GLU A 42 -3.52 -0.48 4.91
CA GLU A 42 -3.72 0.75 5.68
C GLU A 42 -5.21 0.97 5.97
N ARG A 43 -6.09 0.77 4.98
CA ARG A 43 -7.55 0.78 5.18
C ARG A 43 -8.00 -0.21 6.25
N ALA A 44 -7.51 -1.45 6.19
CA ALA A 44 -7.81 -2.47 7.20
C ALA A 44 -7.35 -2.06 8.61
N ARG A 45 -6.19 -1.38 8.73
CA ARG A 45 -5.72 -0.84 10.02
C ARG A 45 -6.61 0.26 10.58
N HIS A 46 -7.14 1.13 9.72
CA HIS A 46 -8.01 2.25 10.13
C HIS A 46 -9.50 1.88 10.19
N GLY A 47 -9.86 0.61 9.97
CA GLY A 47 -11.26 0.16 9.97
C GLY A 47 -12.07 0.60 8.74
N GLU A 48 -11.40 1.06 7.67
CA GLU A 48 -12.02 1.52 6.42
C GLU A 48 -12.28 0.38 5.42
N ALA A 49 -11.79 -0.83 5.71
CA ALA A 49 -12.00 -2.02 4.90
C ALA A 49 -13.04 -2.94 5.58
N ARG A 50 -13.88 -3.60 4.76
CA ARG A 50 -14.85 -4.59 5.27
C ARG A 50 -14.17 -5.79 5.92
N GLU A 51 -13.00 -6.16 5.40
CA GLU A 51 -12.20 -7.28 5.87
C GLU A 51 -10.84 -6.79 6.36
N ALA A 52 -10.36 -7.37 7.46
CA ALA A 52 -9.06 -7.06 8.02
C ALA A 52 -8.40 -8.35 8.55
N SER A 53 -7.15 -8.58 8.14
CA SER A 53 -6.34 -9.65 8.71
C SER A 53 -5.71 -9.19 10.03
N ARG A 54 -5.44 -10.14 10.95
CA ARG A 54 -4.75 -9.87 12.22
C ARG A 54 -3.45 -9.09 12.05
N THR A 55 -2.68 -9.37 11.00
CA THR A 55 -1.40 -8.70 10.74
C THR A 55 -1.55 -7.28 10.19
N SER A 56 -2.68 -6.95 9.57
CA SER A 56 -2.98 -5.56 9.15
C SER A 56 -3.29 -4.68 10.36
N ILE A 57 -3.95 -5.23 11.38
CA ILE A 57 -4.39 -4.49 12.59
C ILE A 57 -3.38 -4.51 13.75
N HIS A 58 -2.74 -5.65 14.04
CA HIS A 58 -1.95 -5.82 15.27
C HIS A 58 -0.43 -5.66 15.10
N ASP A 59 0.09 -5.61 13.86
CA ASP A 59 1.53 -5.45 13.61
C ASP A 59 1.89 -3.95 13.41
N LEU A 60 3.06 -3.65 12.88
CA LEU A 60 3.45 -2.31 12.41
C LEU A 60 2.74 -1.95 11.10
N SER A 61 2.55 -0.65 10.89
CA SER A 61 1.97 -0.12 9.64
C SER A 61 2.80 -0.59 8.42
N PRO A 62 2.18 -0.79 7.25
CA PRO A 62 2.87 -1.26 6.05
C PRO A 62 4.12 -0.45 5.72
N GLY A 63 4.05 0.89 5.81
CA GLY A 63 5.21 1.77 5.56
C GLY A 63 6.35 1.57 6.56
N ARG A 64 6.04 1.54 7.86
CA ARG A 64 7.07 1.34 8.91
C ARG A 64 7.65 -0.07 8.87
N ARG A 65 6.81 -1.07 8.63
CA ARG A 65 7.21 -2.47 8.49
C ARG A 65 8.13 -2.67 7.30
N GLY A 66 7.78 -2.08 6.15
CA GLY A 66 8.58 -2.11 4.93
C GLY A 66 10.00 -1.64 5.22
N GLY A 67 10.16 -0.40 5.69
CA GLY A 67 11.49 0.17 5.96
C GLY A 67 12.30 -0.57 7.03
N LEU A 68 11.65 -1.17 8.03
CA LEU A 68 12.36 -1.91 9.08
C LEU A 68 12.74 -3.33 8.68
N ARG A 69 11.93 -4.01 7.84
CA ARG A 69 12.12 -5.43 7.52
C ARG A 69 12.71 -5.69 6.13
N SER A 70 12.75 -4.68 5.25
CA SER A 70 13.47 -4.75 3.97
C SER A 70 14.97 -4.55 4.19
N HIS A 71 15.63 -5.49 4.89
CA HIS A 71 17.08 -5.45 5.11
C HIS A 71 17.91 -5.65 3.84
N ARG A 72 17.25 -5.81 2.69
CA ARG A 72 17.80 -5.69 1.35
C ARG A 72 16.79 -4.85 0.57
N GLY A 73 17.23 -3.75 -0.04
CA GLY A 73 16.42 -3.05 -1.04
C GLY A 73 16.07 -4.01 -2.19
N SER A 74 15.18 -3.58 -3.08
CA SER A 74 14.95 -4.26 -4.36
C SER A 74 16.23 -4.18 -5.20
N GLY A 75 17.16 -5.09 -4.93
CA GLY A 75 18.34 -5.37 -5.75
C GLY A 75 18.03 -6.48 -6.74
#